data_AF-A0A7S3UMI9-F1
#
_entry.id   AF-A0A7S3UMI9-F1
#
_cell.length_a   1.000
_cell.length_b   1.000
_cell.length_c   1.000
_cell.angle_alpha   90.00
_cell.angle_beta   90.00
_cell.angle_gamma   90.00
#
_symmetry.space_group_name_H-M   'P 1'
#
loop_
_entity.id
_entity.type
_entity.pdbx_description
1 polymer ?
#
loop_
_entity_poly.entity_id
_entity_poly.type
_entity_poly.pdbx_seq_one_letter_code
_entity_poly.pdbx_strand_id
1 'polypeptide(L)'
;FSLNPAVQPDALPDDGSDDLPKDLKLKHTWNFWEQLNQGAQGKSGYAESTRKFGTCSTVEEFWSMFSDVPQPSQLFENRMARVTPDGAAALDGVMLFKDGVRPEWEDPANAAGGHFQVQLLPSLGAATIDEFFFFFSTSKIWCV
;
A
#
# COMPACT_ATOMS: atom_id res chain seq x y z
N PHE A 1 34.69 5.40 -31.97
CA PHE A 1 34.39 6.24 -33.13
C PHE A 1 33.11 5.74 -33.77
N SER A 2 31.97 6.37 -33.45
CA SER A 2 30.72 6.18 -34.19
C SER A 2 30.50 7.44 -35.02
N LEU A 3 30.39 7.25 -36.33
CA LEU A 3 30.26 8.30 -37.34
C LEU A 3 28.76 8.50 -37.61
N ASN A 4 28.09 9.34 -36.82
CA ASN A 4 26.82 9.91 -37.26
C ASN A 4 26.56 11.27 -36.59
N PRO A 5 26.80 12.40 -37.27
CA PRO A 5 26.64 13.74 -36.70
C PRO A 5 25.16 14.20 -36.58
N ALA A 6 24.18 13.33 -36.86
CA ALA A 6 22.76 13.66 -36.90
C ALA A 6 21.92 13.12 -35.72
N VAL A 7 22.52 12.40 -34.76
CA VAL A 7 21.80 11.91 -33.58
C VAL A 7 22.19 12.76 -32.38
N GLN A 8 21.37 13.75 -32.05
CA GLN A 8 21.46 14.46 -30.79
C GLN A 8 21.01 13.53 -29.64
N PRO A 9 21.69 13.55 -28.47
CA PRO A 9 21.42 12.61 -27.39
C PRO A 9 20.10 12.80 -26.62
N ASP A 10 19.34 13.88 -26.82
CA ASP A 10 18.30 14.30 -25.84
C ASP A 10 16.90 14.60 -26.41
N ALA A 11 16.47 13.96 -27.49
CA ALA A 11 15.07 14.05 -27.92
C ALA A 11 14.29 12.78 -27.54
N LEU A 12 14.06 12.59 -26.24
CA LEU A 12 12.92 11.78 -25.82
C LEU A 12 11.66 12.56 -26.28
N PRO A 13 10.69 11.89 -26.93
CA PRO A 13 9.42 12.55 -27.25
C PRO A 13 8.83 13.07 -25.94
N ASP A 14 8.51 14.36 -25.92
CA ASP A 14 7.74 14.99 -24.85
C ASP A 14 6.42 14.21 -24.71
N ASP A 15 6.32 13.43 -23.64
CA ASP A 15 5.25 12.44 -23.42
C ASP A 15 3.95 13.09 -22.94
N GLY A 16 3.86 14.42 -22.99
CA GLY A 16 2.69 15.18 -22.53
C GLY A 16 2.53 15.13 -21.01
N SER A 17 3.59 14.78 -20.26
CA SER A 17 3.59 14.82 -18.80
C SER A 17 3.27 16.20 -18.22
N ASP A 18 3.50 17.28 -18.99
CA ASP A 18 3.16 18.66 -18.63
C ASP A 18 1.65 18.99 -18.67
N ASP A 19 0.80 18.17 -19.32
CA ASP A 19 -0.67 18.36 -19.37
C ASP A 19 -1.42 17.65 -18.22
N LEU A 20 -0.71 16.90 -17.37
CA LEU A 20 -1.30 16.31 -16.18
C LEU A 20 -1.58 17.41 -15.14
N PRO A 21 -2.77 17.44 -14.51
CA PRO A 21 -3.03 18.35 -13.40
C PRO A 21 -1.96 18.16 -12.33
N LYS A 22 -1.19 19.21 -12.02
CA LYS A 22 -0.11 19.19 -11.01
C LYS A 22 -0.55 18.73 -9.62
N ASP A 23 -1.86 18.76 -9.36
CA ASP A 23 -2.48 18.25 -8.14
C ASP A 23 -3.54 17.19 -8.51
N LEU A 24 -3.13 15.93 -8.68
CA LEU A 24 -4.07 14.81 -8.82
C LEU A 24 -4.69 14.47 -7.46
N LYS A 25 -5.64 15.30 -7.00
CA LYS A 25 -6.30 15.11 -5.71
C LYS A 25 -7.22 13.90 -5.72
N LEU A 26 -7.12 13.09 -4.68
CA LEU A 26 -8.07 12.02 -4.41
C LEU A 26 -9.39 12.62 -3.88
N LYS A 27 -10.50 11.93 -4.15
CA LYS A 27 -11.83 12.32 -3.64
C LYS A 27 -11.90 12.32 -2.11
N HIS A 28 -11.11 11.46 -1.48
CA HIS A 28 -11.03 11.31 -0.04
C HIS A 28 -9.58 11.28 0.41
N THR A 29 -9.33 11.78 1.61
CA THR A 29 -8.08 11.55 2.33
C THR A 29 -8.07 10.12 2.88
N TRP A 30 -6.97 9.42 2.72
CA TRP A 30 -6.79 8.04 3.16
C TRP A 30 -5.63 7.94 4.15
N ASN A 31 -5.81 7.09 5.14
CA ASN A 31 -4.84 6.78 6.18
C ASN A 31 -4.34 5.36 5.98
N PHE A 32 -3.01 5.24 5.90
CA PHE A 32 -2.33 3.95 5.87
C PHE A 32 -2.04 3.48 7.28
N TRP A 33 -2.41 2.24 7.55
CA TRP A 33 -2.22 1.56 8.81
C TRP A 33 -1.48 0.25 8.59
N GLU A 34 -0.68 -0.14 9.56
CA GLU A 34 -0.01 -1.44 9.59
C GLU A 34 -0.24 -2.11 10.93
N GLN A 35 -0.32 -3.44 10.89
CA GLN A 35 -0.37 -4.27 12.07
C GLN A 35 0.97 -4.98 12.22
N LEU A 36 1.64 -4.77 13.35
CA LEU A 36 2.95 -5.34 13.65
C LEU A 36 2.85 -6.39 14.77
N ASN A 37 3.37 -7.57 14.49
CA ASN A 37 3.53 -8.63 15.45
C ASN A 37 4.87 -8.46 16.19
N GLN A 38 4.81 -8.32 17.51
CA GLN A 38 6.00 -8.16 18.36
C GLN A 38 6.69 -9.49 18.71
N GLY A 39 6.37 -10.59 18.02
CA GLY A 39 7.00 -11.89 18.20
C GLY A 39 6.61 -12.59 19.51
N ALA A 40 7.36 -13.62 19.90
CA ALA A 40 7.02 -14.58 20.96
C ALA A 40 6.84 -13.99 22.38
N GLN A 41 7.15 -12.70 22.60
CA GLN A 41 7.11 -12.03 23.90
C GLN A 41 5.91 -11.10 24.09
N GLY A 42 5.16 -10.76 23.04
CA GLY A 42 4.12 -9.74 23.12
C GLY A 42 2.74 -10.26 22.72
N LYS A 43 1.91 -10.64 23.71
CA LYS A 43 0.45 -10.63 23.54
C LYS A 43 -0.02 -9.17 23.57
N SER A 44 0.33 -8.37 22.56
CA SER A 44 -0.24 -7.04 22.41
C SER A 44 -1.64 -7.17 21.81
N GLY A 45 -2.58 -6.39 22.31
CA GLY A 45 -3.94 -6.36 21.76
C GLY A 45 -3.94 -5.86 20.31
N TYR A 46 -5.00 -6.16 19.55
CA TYR A 46 -5.16 -5.68 18.16
C TYR A 46 -4.88 -4.17 18.02
N ALA A 47 -5.43 -3.36 18.92
CA ALA A 47 -5.24 -1.92 18.97
C ALA A 47 -3.78 -1.50 19.25
N GLU A 48 -3.06 -2.25 20.09
CA GLU A 48 -1.65 -1.96 20.43
C GLU A 48 -0.70 -2.38 19.30
N SER A 49 -1.07 -3.40 18.53
CA SER A 49 -0.32 -3.85 17.35
C SER A 49 -0.60 -3.02 16.09
N THR A 50 -1.67 -2.21 16.09
CA THR A 50 -2.12 -1.45 14.92
C THR A 50 -1.70 0.01 15.01
N ARG A 51 -0.97 0.51 14.02
CA ARG A 51 -0.54 1.91 13.98
C ARG A 51 -0.75 2.55 12.62
N LYS A 52 -1.11 3.83 12.63
CA LYS A 52 -1.11 4.68 11.45
C LYS A 52 0.31 5.08 11.13
N PHE A 53 0.75 4.89 9.89
CA PHE A 53 2.10 5.27 9.44
C PHE A 53 2.10 6.36 8.37
N GLY A 54 0.96 6.64 7.73
CA GLY A 54 0.88 7.63 6.66
C GLY A 54 -0.53 8.16 6.42
N THR A 55 -0.61 9.31 5.74
CA THR A 55 -1.85 9.93 5.24
C THR A 55 -1.59 10.42 3.83
N CYS A 56 -2.47 10.11 2.88
CA CYS A 56 -2.42 10.67 1.54
C CYS A 56 -3.74 11.34 1.16
N SER A 57 -3.62 12.40 0.37
CA SER A 57 -4.73 13.17 -0.20
C SER A 57 -4.57 13.36 -1.71
N THR A 58 -3.38 13.04 -2.25
CA THR A 58 -3.12 13.03 -3.70
C THR A 58 -2.67 11.66 -4.18
N VAL A 59 -2.72 11.48 -5.49
CA VAL A 59 -2.25 10.29 -6.20
C VAL A 59 -0.75 10.06 -5.99
N GLU A 60 0.04 11.12 -6.03
CA GLU A 60 1.49 11.07 -5.87
C GLU A 60 1.86 10.61 -4.46
N GLU A 61 1.18 11.17 -3.44
CA GLU A 61 1.33 10.75 -2.05
C GLU A 61 0.93 9.27 -1.88
N PHE A 62 -0.15 8.84 -2.52
CA PHE A 62 -0.58 7.44 -2.48
C PHE A 62 0.49 6.50 -3.04
N TRP A 63 1.01 6.77 -4.24
CA TRP A 63 2.02 5.91 -4.87
C TRP A 63 3.35 5.91 -4.12
N SER A 64 3.74 7.07 -3.57
CA SER A 64 4.90 7.17 -2.69
C SER A 64 4.76 6.25 -1.48
N MET A 65 3.62 6.28 -0.79
CA MET A 65 3.38 5.41 0.37
C MET A 65 3.20 3.93 -0.01
N PHE A 66 2.52 3.65 -1.13
CA PHE A 66 2.29 2.30 -1.59
C PHE A 66 3.59 1.60 -2.03
N SER A 67 4.58 2.36 -2.50
CA SER A 67 5.90 1.80 -2.85
C SER A 67 6.65 1.19 -1.65
N ASP A 68 6.35 1.67 -0.43
CA ASP A 68 6.90 1.14 0.82
C ASP A 68 6.10 -0.05 1.38
N VAL A 69 4.95 -0.39 0.77
CA VAL A 69 4.13 -1.55 1.15
C VAL A 69 4.76 -2.80 0.56
N PRO A 70 5.19 -3.77 1.39
CA PRO A 70 5.81 -4.97 0.86
C PRO A 70 4.82 -5.85 0.10
N GLN A 71 5.34 -6.64 -0.85
CA GLN A 71 4.50 -7.50 -1.70
C GLN A 71 3.92 -8.68 -0.90
N PRO A 72 2.63 -9.01 -1.05
CA PRO A 72 2.00 -10.10 -0.29
C PRO A 72 2.62 -11.48 -0.53
N SER A 73 3.27 -11.73 -1.67
CA SER A 73 4.04 -12.96 -1.85
C SER A 73 5.15 -13.14 -0.81
N GLN A 74 5.74 -12.03 -0.33
CA GLN A 74 6.76 -12.03 0.73
C GLN A 74 6.19 -12.39 2.11
N LEU A 75 4.86 -12.31 2.25
CA LEU A 75 4.10 -12.64 3.45
C LEU A 75 4.08 -14.16 3.69
N PHE A 76 4.06 -14.98 2.63
CA PHE A 76 4.10 -16.45 2.75
C PHE A 76 5.43 -17.01 3.26
N GLU A 77 6.52 -16.25 3.13
CA GLU A 77 7.84 -16.66 3.61
C GLU A 77 8.14 -16.17 5.04
N ASN A 78 7.17 -15.57 5.74
CA ASN A 78 7.38 -14.86 7.02
C ASN A 78 8.45 -13.75 6.92
N ARG A 79 8.59 -13.10 5.75
CA ARG A 79 9.68 -12.16 5.46
C ARG A 79 9.30 -10.69 5.50
N MET A 80 8.04 -10.35 5.71
CA MET A 80 7.67 -8.94 5.91
C MET A 80 8.08 -8.51 7.31
N ALA A 81 9.31 -8.05 7.43
CA ALA A 81 9.83 -7.40 8.61
C ALA A 81 9.86 -5.89 8.38
N ARG A 82 9.08 -5.13 9.16
CA ARG A 82 9.23 -3.68 9.24
C ARG A 82 10.39 -3.40 10.19
N VAL A 83 11.41 -2.70 9.70
CA VAL A 83 12.46 -2.17 10.57
C VAL A 83 11.84 -1.02 11.36
N THR A 84 11.71 -1.20 12.66
CA THR A 84 11.33 -0.17 13.62
C THR A 84 12.57 0.25 14.42
N PRO A 85 12.53 1.39 15.13
CA PRO A 85 13.62 1.79 16.02
C PRO A 85 13.99 0.72 17.07
N ASP A 86 13.03 -0.13 17.44
CA ASP A 86 13.18 -1.17 18.46
C ASP A 86 13.60 -2.54 17.89
N GLY A 87 13.75 -2.65 16.56
CA GLY A 87 14.18 -3.87 15.87
C GLY A 87 13.30 -4.21 14.67
N ALA A 88 13.48 -5.42 14.12
CA ALA A 88 12.63 -5.94 13.07
C ALA A 88 11.35 -6.53 13.67
N ALA A 89 10.18 -6.01 13.30
CA ALA A 89 8.87 -6.55 13.68
C ALA A 89 8.21 -7.20 12.47
N ALA A 90 7.58 -8.36 12.65
CA ALA A 90 6.83 -8.99 11.57
C ALA A 90 5.57 -8.17 11.29
N LEU A 91 5.24 -7.99 10.01
CA LEU A 91 4.07 -7.24 9.57
C LEU A 91 2.95 -8.23 9.26
N ASP A 92 1.88 -8.17 10.05
CA ASP A 92 0.73 -9.09 9.96
C ASP A 92 -0.34 -8.56 9.00
N GLY A 93 -0.38 -7.25 8.74
CA GLY A 93 -1.35 -6.67 7.83
C GLY A 93 -1.09 -5.22 7.48
N VAL A 94 -1.50 -4.83 6.28
CA VAL A 94 -1.58 -3.44 5.83
C VAL A 94 -3.03 -3.11 5.57
N MET A 95 -3.43 -1.91 5.96
CA MET A 95 -4.82 -1.45 5.98
C MET A 95 -4.88 -0.03 5.43
N LEU A 96 -5.96 0.27 4.70
CA LEU A 96 -6.23 1.61 4.19
C LEU A 96 -7.65 2.01 4.57
N PHE A 97 -7.77 3.11 5.31
CA PHE A 97 -9.06 3.61 5.80
C PHE A 97 -9.22 5.08 5.44
N LYS A 98 -10.47 5.52 5.25
CA LYS A 98 -10.75 6.95 5.05
C LYS A 98 -10.36 7.74 6.29
N ASP A 99 -10.02 9.00 6.10
CA ASP A 99 -9.76 9.86 7.24
C ASP A 99 -10.96 9.96 8.17
N GLY A 100 -10.68 9.92 9.49
CA GLY A 100 -11.70 9.84 10.53
C GLY A 100 -12.30 8.45 10.80
N VAL A 101 -11.97 7.41 10.00
CA VAL A 101 -12.41 6.03 10.27
C VAL A 101 -11.24 5.22 10.82
N ARG A 102 -11.40 4.65 12.02
CA ARG A 102 -10.40 3.76 12.61
C ARG A 102 -10.55 2.33 12.08
N PRO A 103 -9.45 1.56 11.96
CA PRO A 103 -9.50 0.16 11.56
C PRO A 103 -10.03 -0.76 12.68
N GLU A 104 -11.02 -0.31 13.45
CA GLU A 104 -11.54 -1.00 14.62
C GLU A 104 -13.02 -1.29 14.43
N TRP A 105 -13.49 -2.45 14.86
CA TRP A 105 -14.91 -2.81 14.80
C TRP A 105 -15.79 -1.90 15.69
N GLU A 106 -15.19 -1.25 16.68
CA GLU A 106 -15.83 -0.30 17.60
C GLU A 106 -16.10 1.06 16.95
N ASP A 107 -15.47 1.36 15.81
CA ASP A 107 -15.72 2.59 15.09
C ASP A 107 -17.18 2.60 14.58
N PRO A 108 -17.97 3.65 14.87
CA PRO A 108 -19.36 3.73 14.43
C PRO A 108 -19.55 3.55 12.92
N ALA A 109 -18.57 3.93 12.09
CA ALA A 109 -18.61 3.74 10.65
C ALA A 109 -18.46 2.27 10.24
N ASN A 110 -17.83 1.44 11.07
CA ASN A 110 -17.64 0.01 10.83
C ASN A 110 -18.73 -0.84 11.49
N ALA A 111 -19.30 -0.39 12.61
CA ALA A 111 -20.22 -1.17 13.44
C ALA A 111 -21.50 -1.65 12.72
N ALA A 112 -22.02 -0.86 11.79
CA ALA A 112 -23.21 -1.20 10.99
C ALA A 112 -22.88 -1.71 9.57
N GLY A 113 -21.60 -1.93 9.29
CA GLY A 113 -21.11 -2.33 7.98
C GLY A 113 -21.13 -3.85 7.74
N GLY A 114 -20.36 -4.28 6.76
CA GLY A 114 -20.06 -5.68 6.49
C GLY A 114 -18.67 -5.80 5.88
N HIS A 115 -18.08 -7.00 5.92
CA HIS A 115 -16.78 -7.24 5.30
C HIS A 115 -16.93 -8.18 4.11
N PHE A 116 -16.20 -7.88 3.03
CA PHE A 116 -16.00 -8.79 1.92
C PHE A 116 -14.57 -9.31 1.97
N GLN A 117 -14.41 -10.63 2.03
CA GLN A 117 -13.11 -11.26 2.19
C GLN A 117 -12.82 -12.20 1.02
N VAL A 118 -11.62 -12.10 0.48
CA VAL A 118 -11.06 -13.05 -0.49
C VAL A 118 -9.88 -13.74 0.18
N GLN A 119 -9.87 -15.07 0.15
CA GLN A 119 -8.75 -15.86 0.64
C GLN A 119 -8.00 -16.47 -0.54
N LEU A 120 -6.74 -16.09 -0.69
CA LEU A 120 -5.84 -16.64 -1.71
C LEU A 120 -5.09 -17.84 -1.14
N LEU A 121 -5.04 -18.93 -1.90
CA LEU A 121 -4.30 -20.12 -1.52
C LEU A 121 -2.83 -20.00 -1.98
N PRO A 122 -1.85 -20.48 -1.18
CA PRO A 122 -0.44 -20.45 -1.57
C PRO A 122 -0.15 -21.14 -2.92
N SER A 123 -0.99 -22.12 -3.29
CA SER A 123 -0.89 -22.87 -4.54
C SER A 123 -1.16 -22.04 -5.80
N LEU A 124 -1.69 -20.82 -5.69
CA LEU A 124 -1.87 -19.91 -6.83
C LEU A 124 -0.53 -19.37 -7.37
N GLY A 125 0.53 -19.45 -6.57
CA GLY A 125 1.85 -18.91 -6.92
C GLY A 125 1.98 -17.42 -6.61
N ALA A 126 3.20 -17.02 -6.25
CA ALA A 126 3.53 -15.66 -5.81
C ALA A 126 3.07 -14.57 -6.79
N ALA A 127 3.35 -14.72 -8.08
CA ALA A 127 3.03 -13.72 -9.09
C ALA A 127 1.51 -13.43 -9.19
N THR A 128 0.67 -14.48 -9.17
CA THR A 128 -0.79 -14.32 -9.24
C THR A 128 -1.34 -13.64 -7.99
N ILE A 129 -0.74 -13.90 -6.83
CA ILE A 129 -1.12 -13.26 -5.56
C ILE A 129 -0.77 -11.78 -5.59
N ASP A 130 0.43 -11.43 -6.04
CA ASP A 130 0.88 -10.04 -6.13
C ASP A 130 0.06 -9.23 -7.15
N GLU A 131 -0.24 -9.82 -8.31
CA GLU A 131 -1.14 -9.20 -9.30
C GLU A 131 -2.53 -8.96 -8.74
N PHE A 132 -3.11 -9.94 -8.03
CA PHE A 132 -4.43 -9.79 -7.42
C PHE A 132 -4.44 -8.65 -6.39
N PHE A 133 -3.41 -8.56 -5.55
CA PHE A 133 -3.29 -7.51 -4.56
C PHE A 133 -3.09 -6.12 -5.18
N PHE A 134 -2.23 -6.02 -6.20
CA PHE A 134 -2.04 -4.79 -6.95
C PHE A 134 -3.36 -4.34 -7.58
N PHE A 135 -4.05 -5.24 -8.29
CA PHE A 135 -5.33 -4.95 -8.93
C PHE A 135 -6.39 -4.53 -7.92
N PHE A 136 -6.52 -5.21 -6.78
CA PHE A 136 -7.54 -4.88 -5.79
C PHE A 136 -7.28 -3.54 -5.11
N SER A 137 -6.02 -3.28 -4.74
CA SER A 137 -5.62 -2.03 -4.09
C SER A 137 -5.83 -0.85 -5.04
N THR A 138 -5.43 -0.98 -6.30
CA THR A 138 -5.54 0.10 -7.29
C THR A 138 -6.92 0.21 -7.95
N SER A 139 -7.75 -0.82 -7.94
CA SER A 139 -9.10 -0.70 -8.52
C SER A 139 -10.12 -0.14 -7.53
N LYS A 140 -9.99 -0.49 -6.23
CA LYS A 140 -10.97 -0.08 -5.20
C LYS A 140 -10.79 1.36 -4.73
N ILE A 141 -9.56 1.88 -4.75
CA ILE A 141 -9.24 3.25 -4.35
C ILE A 141 -9.61 4.26 -5.44
N TRP A 142 -9.63 3.82 -6.70
CA TRP A 142 -9.80 4.66 -7.87
C TRP A 142 -11.20 4.59 -8.51
N CYS A 143 -12.00 3.57 -8.16
CA CYS A 143 -13.39 3.42 -8.61
C CYS A 143 -14.46 4.08 -7.71
N VAL A 144 -14.14 5.08 -6.88
CA VAL A 144 -15.14 5.76 -6.02
C VAL A 144 -15.09 7.28 -6.10
#